data_AF-A0A8H4QI52-F1
#
_entry.id   AF-A0A8H4QI52-F1
#
_cell.length_a   1.000
_cell.length_b   1.000
_cell.length_c   1.000
_cell.angle_alpha   90.00
_cell.angle_beta   90.00
_cell.angle_gamma   90.00
#
_symmetry.space_group_name_H-M   'P 1'
#
loop_
_entity.id
_entity.type
_entity.pdbx_description
1 polymer ?
#
loop_
_entity_poly.entity_id
_entity_poly.type
_entity_poly.pdbx_seq_one_letter_code
_entity_poly.pdbx_strand_id
1 'polypeptide(L)'
;MAFKRLATLVSIALAATQAVDAALTKRVTCPTGQITANAVCCKLFPIVDQIQKDLFDGGECGEEAHSALRLSFHDAIGFSIHGGKGNGADGSILIFNSTELAFHANGG
;
A
#
# COMPACT_ATOMS: atom_id res chain seq x y z
N MET A 1 -2.21 -55.19 -0.14
CA MET A 1 -2.47 -54.21 -1.23
C MET A 1 -3.42 -53.08 -0.84
N ALA A 2 -4.51 -53.34 -0.12
CA ALA A 2 -5.48 -52.31 0.29
C ALA A 2 -4.87 -51.23 1.23
N PHE A 3 -4.03 -51.62 2.19
CA PHE A 3 -3.42 -50.70 3.16
C PHE A 3 -2.47 -49.68 2.51
N LYS A 4 -1.72 -50.10 1.47
CA LYS A 4 -0.85 -49.19 0.69
C LYS A 4 -1.68 -48.18 -0.10
N ARG A 5 -2.80 -48.61 -0.70
CA ARG A 5 -3.71 -47.71 -1.43
C ARG A 5 -4.38 -46.70 -0.49
N LEU A 6 -4.76 -47.13 0.71
CA LEU A 6 -5.35 -46.25 1.72
C LEU A 6 -4.35 -45.19 2.19
N ALA A 7 -3.10 -45.59 2.46
CA ALA A 7 -2.05 -44.66 2.83
C ALA A 7 -1.80 -43.60 1.73
N THR A 8 -1.75 -44.00 0.46
CA THR A 8 -1.57 -43.05 -0.66
C THR A 8 -2.72 -42.06 -0.77
N LEU A 9 -3.97 -42.50 -0.58
CA LEU A 9 -5.14 -41.61 -0.61
C LEU A 9 -5.13 -40.60 0.54
N VAL A 10 -4.74 -41.02 1.75
CA VAL A 10 -4.61 -40.13 2.91
C VAL A 10 -3.51 -39.09 2.68
N SER A 11 -2.36 -39.49 2.13
CA SER A 11 -1.26 -38.57 1.82
C SER A 11 -1.66 -37.50 0.80
N ILE A 12 -2.41 -37.88 -0.25
CA ILE A 12 -2.90 -36.94 -1.27
C ILE A 12 -3.95 -36.00 -0.67
N ALA A 13 -4.88 -36.51 0.15
CA ALA A 13 -5.90 -35.70 0.80
C ALA A 13 -5.28 -34.66 1.76
N LEU A 14 -4.27 -35.06 2.54
CA LEU A 14 -3.59 -34.17 3.48
C LEU A 14 -2.69 -33.14 2.77
N ALA A 15 -2.12 -33.48 1.61
CA ALA A 15 -1.42 -32.53 0.76
C ALA A 15 -2.38 -31.51 0.12
N ALA A 16 -3.58 -31.96 -0.28
CA ALA A 16 -4.59 -31.09 -0.86
C ALA A 16 -5.15 -30.07 0.15
N THR A 17 -5.34 -30.44 1.43
CA THR A 17 -5.84 -29.51 2.46
C THR A 17 -4.84 -28.42 2.82
N GLN A 18 -3.53 -28.68 2.74
CA GLN A 18 -2.49 -27.69 3.05
C GLN A 18 -2.31 -26.64 1.94
N ALA A 19 -2.78 -26.91 0.71
CA ALA A 19 -2.74 -25.96 -0.40
C ALA A 19 -3.90 -24.95 -0.40
N VAL A 20 -4.94 -25.16 0.42
CA VAL A 20 -6.17 -24.34 0.41
C VAL A 20 -5.99 -23.01 1.16
N ASP A 21 -5.17 -22.96 2.20
CA ASP A 21 -5.01 -21.75 3.02
C ASP A 21 -4.34 -20.58 2.28
N ALA A 22 -3.50 -20.86 1.27
CA ALA A 22 -2.92 -19.83 0.41
C ALA A 22 -3.96 -19.16 -0.53
N ALA A 23 -5.11 -19.80 -0.76
CA ALA A 23 -6.17 -19.30 -1.63
C ALA A 23 -7.24 -18.45 -0.90
N LEU A 24 -7.18 -18.35 0.43
CA LEU A 24 -8.19 -17.68 1.26
C LEU A 24 -7.91 -16.21 1.55
N THR A 25 -7.13 -15.52 0.70
CA THR A 25 -7.15 -14.05 0.72
C THR A 25 -8.51 -13.59 0.20
N LYS A 26 -9.41 -13.15 1.10
CA LYS A 26 -10.70 -12.57 0.71
C LYS A 26 -10.44 -11.45 -0.29
N ARG A 27 -10.87 -11.65 -1.53
CA ARG A 27 -10.78 -10.64 -2.59
C ARG A 27 -12.09 -9.89 -2.69
N VAL A 28 -12.00 -8.60 -2.94
CA VAL A 28 -13.13 -7.71 -3.17
C VAL A 28 -13.05 -7.21 -4.60
N THR A 29 -14.12 -7.43 -5.36
CA THR A 29 -14.30 -6.81 -6.68
C THR A 29 -14.93 -5.43 -6.46
N CYS A 30 -14.22 -4.39 -6.87
CA CYS A 30 -14.69 -3.00 -6.77
C CYS A 30 -15.75 -2.70 -7.86
N PRO A 31 -16.59 -1.66 -7.68
CA PRO A 31 -17.56 -1.25 -8.70
C PRO A 31 -16.94 -0.90 -10.05
N THR A 32 -15.68 -0.47 -10.02
CA THR A 32 -14.83 -0.14 -11.17
C THR A 32 -14.19 -1.37 -11.83
N GLY A 33 -14.45 -2.58 -11.33
CA GLY A 33 -14.01 -3.86 -11.90
C GLY A 33 -12.66 -4.39 -11.40
N GLN A 34 -11.83 -3.56 -10.75
CA GLN A 34 -10.57 -4.03 -10.17
C GLN A 34 -10.80 -4.95 -8.96
N ILE A 35 -9.86 -5.85 -8.71
CA ILE A 35 -9.89 -6.78 -7.58
C ILE A 35 -8.84 -6.35 -6.56
N THR A 36 -9.23 -6.24 -5.29
CA THR A 36 -8.35 -5.81 -4.19
C THR A 36 -8.50 -6.69 -2.95
N ALA A 37 -7.57 -6.60 -2.00
CA ALA A 37 -7.58 -7.35 -0.75
C ALA A 37 -8.57 -6.79 0.29
N ASN A 38 -8.97 -5.52 0.18
CA ASN A 38 -9.91 -4.89 1.10
C ASN A 38 -10.81 -3.86 0.40
N ALA A 39 -12.10 -3.87 0.72
CA ALA A 39 -13.08 -2.96 0.15
C ALA A 39 -12.73 -1.47 0.34
N VAL A 40 -11.98 -1.10 1.39
CA VAL A 40 -11.51 0.29 1.58
C VAL A 40 -10.61 0.77 0.45
N CYS A 41 -9.84 -0.12 -0.17
CA CYS A 41 -8.93 0.20 -1.27
C CYS A 41 -9.68 0.54 -2.56
N CYS A 42 -10.96 0.18 -2.70
CA CYS A 42 -11.73 0.52 -3.91
C CYS A 42 -11.82 2.03 -4.15
N LYS A 43 -11.75 2.84 -3.09
CA LYS A 43 -11.73 4.30 -3.20
C LYS A 43 -10.43 4.84 -3.79
N LEU A 44 -9.36 4.05 -3.77
CA LEU A 44 -8.05 4.48 -4.26
C LEU A 44 -7.93 4.38 -5.78
N PHE A 45 -8.64 3.47 -6.45
CA PHE A 45 -8.50 3.33 -7.91
C PHE A 45 -8.81 4.62 -8.69
N PRO A 46 -9.92 5.34 -8.44
CA PRO A 46 -10.14 6.63 -9.09
C PRO A 46 -9.07 7.68 -8.76
N ILE A 47 -8.49 7.63 -7.55
CA ILE A 47 -7.41 8.53 -7.14
C ILE A 47 -6.13 8.20 -7.91
N VAL A 48 -5.79 6.91 -8.07
CA VAL A 48 -4.65 6.47 -8.89
C VAL A 48 -4.83 6.96 -10.32
N ASP A 49 -6.00 6.74 -10.93
CA ASP A 49 -6.27 7.19 -12.30
C ASP A 49 -6.11 8.71 -12.43
N GLN A 50 -6.59 9.46 -11.43
CA GLN A 50 -6.48 10.91 -11.39
C GLN A 50 -5.03 11.39 -11.24
N ILE A 51 -4.26 10.88 -10.27
CA ILE A 51 -2.88 11.34 -10.04
C ILE A 51 -1.95 10.94 -11.17
N GLN A 52 -2.17 9.78 -11.81
CA GLN A 52 -1.41 9.41 -12.99
C GLN A 52 -1.62 10.41 -14.12
N LYS A 53 -2.88 10.81 -14.37
CA LYS A 53 -3.24 11.73 -15.45
C LYS A 53 -2.86 13.19 -15.16
N ASP A 54 -3.21 13.69 -13.97
CA ASP A 54 -3.22 15.13 -13.67
C ASP A 54 -1.98 15.59 -12.89
N LEU A 55 -1.26 14.67 -12.23
CA LEU A 55 -0.08 15.00 -11.42
C LEU A 55 1.23 14.43 -12.00
N PHE A 56 1.19 13.21 -12.55
CA PHE A 56 2.39 12.53 -13.04
C PHE A 56 2.49 12.49 -14.58
N ASP A 57 1.96 13.50 -15.28
CA ASP A 57 2.07 13.63 -16.74
C ASP A 57 1.68 12.39 -17.56
N GLY A 58 0.67 11.64 -17.10
CA GLY A 58 0.26 10.38 -17.73
C GLY A 58 1.04 9.14 -17.25
N GLY A 59 1.73 9.24 -16.11
CA GLY A 59 2.46 8.13 -15.47
C GLY A 59 3.97 8.15 -15.68
N GLU A 60 4.53 9.33 -15.94
CA GLU A 60 5.96 9.54 -16.12
C GLU A 60 6.71 9.54 -14.78
N CYS A 61 7.97 9.11 -14.82
CA CYS A 61 8.91 9.25 -13.71
C CYS A 61 9.58 10.63 -13.77
N GLY A 62 8.76 11.69 -13.67
CA GLY A 62 9.16 13.09 -13.80
C GLY A 62 9.51 13.78 -12.49
N GLU A 63 9.53 15.11 -12.52
CA GLU A 63 9.82 15.96 -11.35
C GLU A 63 8.80 15.71 -10.23
N GLU A 64 7.53 15.60 -10.59
CA GLU A 64 6.39 15.47 -9.70
C GLU A 64 6.45 14.13 -8.95
N ALA A 65 6.89 13.06 -9.63
CA ALA A 65 7.14 11.76 -9.02
C ALA A 65 8.31 11.81 -8.03
N HIS A 66 9.40 12.50 -8.37
CA HIS A 66 10.53 12.71 -7.46
C HIS A 66 10.15 13.55 -6.24
N SER A 67 9.39 14.62 -6.46
CA SER A 67 8.89 15.51 -5.42
C SER A 67 7.88 14.81 -4.51
N ALA A 68 7.04 13.90 -5.02
CA ALA A 68 6.17 13.07 -4.20
C ALA A 68 6.96 12.12 -3.28
N LEU A 69 8.05 11.52 -3.76
CA LEU A 69 8.94 10.70 -2.94
C LEU A 69 9.61 11.52 -1.84
N ARG A 70 10.14 12.70 -2.20
CA ARG A 70 10.71 13.64 -1.24
C ARG A 70 9.68 14.04 -0.18
N LEU A 71 8.50 14.50 -0.60
CA LEU A 71 7.41 14.90 0.29
C LEU A 71 7.06 13.79 1.30
N SER A 72 6.96 12.54 0.82
CA SER A 72 6.66 11.39 1.68
C SER A 72 7.70 11.17 2.79
N PHE A 73 8.99 11.35 2.48
CA PHE A 73 10.04 11.27 3.49
C PHE A 73 9.96 12.43 4.48
N HIS A 74 9.79 13.66 3.98
CA HIS A 74 9.80 14.86 4.80
C HIS A 74 8.59 14.97 5.74
N ASP A 75 7.43 14.43 5.33
CA ASP A 75 6.28 14.21 6.22
C ASP A 75 6.62 13.15 7.29
N ALA A 76 7.00 11.95 6.84
CA ALA A 76 7.14 10.80 7.73
C ALA A 76 8.28 10.91 8.76
N ILE A 77 9.37 11.58 8.43
CA ILE A 77 10.55 11.66 9.30
C ILE A 77 10.37 12.64 10.47
N GLY A 78 9.31 13.46 10.44
CA GLY A 78 8.90 14.36 11.52
C GLY A 78 8.35 13.61 12.74
N PHE A 79 9.09 12.64 13.28
CA PHE A 79 8.71 11.84 14.44
C PHE A 79 9.92 11.55 15.33
N SER A 80 9.80 11.77 16.64
CA SER A 80 10.89 11.54 17.58
C SER A 80 10.43 10.88 18.88
N ILE A 81 10.87 9.64 19.10
CA ILE A 81 10.66 8.90 20.36
C ILE A 81 11.44 9.49 21.54
N HIS A 82 12.56 10.17 21.27
CA HIS A 82 13.41 10.77 22.31
C HIS A 82 13.08 12.24 22.56
N GLY A 83 12.56 12.93 21.54
CA GLY A 83 12.08 14.31 21.65
C GLY A 83 10.63 14.41 22.09
N GLY A 84 9.84 13.33 21.99
CA GLY A 84 8.40 13.31 22.32
C GLY A 84 7.57 14.24 21.43
N LYS A 85 8.00 14.47 20.19
CA LYS A 85 7.41 15.43 19.25
C LYS A 85 7.19 14.80 17.87
N GLY A 86 6.19 15.33 17.16
CA GLY A 86 5.81 14.91 15.82
C GLY A 86 5.06 13.58 15.79
N ASN A 87 4.29 13.31 14.73
CA ASN A 87 3.53 12.05 14.59
C ASN A 87 3.89 11.22 13.35
N GLY A 88 4.90 11.65 12.58
CA GLY A 88 5.40 10.91 11.43
C GLY A 88 4.52 11.09 10.21
N ALA A 89 4.12 10.00 9.54
CA ALA A 89 3.35 10.05 8.30
C ALA A 89 1.88 10.43 8.55
N ASP A 90 1.65 11.66 9.02
CA ASP A 90 0.34 12.20 9.41
C ASP A 90 -0.17 13.29 8.46
N GLY A 91 0.59 13.63 7.41
CA GLY A 91 0.24 14.67 6.45
C GLY A 91 0.42 16.10 6.99
N SER A 92 1.13 16.29 8.11
CA SER A 92 1.33 17.58 8.73
C SER A 92 1.98 18.59 7.79
N ILE A 93 2.90 18.14 6.91
CA ILE A 93 3.57 19.03 5.96
C ILE A 93 2.61 19.71 4.98
N LEU A 94 1.47 19.07 4.67
CA LEU A 94 0.42 19.64 3.83
C LEU A 94 -0.53 20.54 4.63
N ILE A 95 -0.91 20.13 5.85
CA ILE A 95 -1.86 20.83 6.72
C ILE A 95 -1.23 22.11 7.30
N PHE A 96 0.02 22.03 7.75
CA PHE A 96 0.79 23.10 8.38
C PHE A 96 1.91 23.61 7.46
N ASN A 97 1.65 23.62 6.15
CA ASN A 97 2.64 23.97 5.12
C ASN A 97 3.35 25.32 5.37
N SER A 98 2.66 26.33 5.91
CA SER A 98 3.23 27.65 6.19
C SER A 98 4.32 27.61 7.26
N THR A 99 4.27 26.61 8.14
CA THR A 99 5.28 26.36 9.18
C THR A 99 6.34 25.39 8.66
N GLU A 100 5.91 24.25 8.11
CA GLU A 100 6.85 23.18 7.78
C GLU A 100 7.66 23.44 6.51
N LEU A 101 7.09 24.08 5.49
CA LEU A 101 7.85 24.44 4.28
C LEU A 101 8.86 25.58 4.53
N ALA A 102 8.79 26.25 5.68
CA ALA A 102 9.81 27.22 6.09
C ALA A 102 11.08 26.54 6.66
N PHE A 103 11.04 25.24 6.96
CA PHE A 103 12.23 24.52 7.38
C PHE A 103 13.22 24.37 6.23
N HIS A 104 14.50 24.59 6.50
CA HIS A 104 15.54 24.60 5.48
C HIS A 104 15.57 23.32 4.62
N ALA A 105 15.34 22.15 5.23
CA ALA A 105 15.32 20.86 4.54
C ALA A 105 14.08 20.68 3.62
N ASN A 106 12.99 21.40 3.89
CA ASN A 106 11.75 21.34 3.12
C ASN A 106 11.74 22.32 1.93
N GLY A 107 12.79 23.13 1.76
CA GLY A 107 12.92 24.05 0.62
C GLY A 107 13.02 23.33 -0.73
N GLY A 108 12.16 23.70 -1.68
CA GLY A 108 12.10 23.20 -3.04
C GLY A 108 11.12 24.05 -3.84
#